data_AF-A0A960T0H1-F1
#
_entry.id   AF-A0A960T0H1-F1
#
_cell.length_a   1.000
_cell.length_b   1.000
_cell.length_c   1.000
_cell.angle_alpha   90.00
_cell.angle_beta   90.00
_cell.angle_gamma   90.00
#
_symmetry.space_group_name_H-M   'P 1'
#
loop_
_entity.id
_entity.type
_entity.pdbx_description
1 polymer ?
#
loop_
_entity_poly.entity_id
_entity_poly.type
_entity_poly.pdbx_seq_one_letter_code
_entity_poly.pdbx_strand_id
1 'polypeptide(L)'
;MRLFSTKWIPLLAAAAALAATLPASAQIDALRKVLGSDSAGTKAGVKETPEQVAERLSGWQKEARQTLGSLDTPGAAAALPAGISADELESYKRDLELLALTITQIADKADLAKSDPKAKRQIDPAEWTGFDEPPPYSVLLLDELLNERDAAERKLAAAQSSRSNYQHLLDAATADGKAADQLVGQRISEVESAGEEARDAAKWRLAAASVRTRLVTCRIHALNLLLSKLEDTITRTRAEIVLLDKKASVARSHLRFNDEDIRSIEKITSQRKAKLDEEADKVAARIKAARISQSEARKSLDALEAEAAAGGTPVGMELARFRLEVADGRLDVLQNLAEGLENLSHLETVTLQIYKDRLALQNAIAPEERARHISALRDFHERLSAAVTALGNEFATNSADLTKLEARASSVLDDDPRLPLINEQRVLKGEKIAMYQRLIQSGESLDRMVTRWLDEAVPKEEDPGIQNVLGRAKAAFGKIWNFELFSFENTIELDSGEIQKGRVPVTAGMLIRASLFFLICYWIAARFA
;
A
#
# COMPACT_ATOMS: atom_id res chain seq x y z
N MET A 1 37.46 -57.66 -25.79
CA MET A 1 36.17 -57.92 -26.48
C MET A 1 35.10 -57.06 -25.82
N ARG A 2 34.48 -56.19 -26.62
CA ARG A 2 33.34 -55.27 -26.34
C ARG A 2 33.59 -54.00 -25.50
N LEU A 3 33.97 -52.97 -26.26
CA LEU A 3 33.64 -51.56 -26.08
C LEU A 3 32.11 -51.35 -25.98
N PHE A 4 31.64 -50.51 -25.06
CA PHE A 4 30.41 -49.73 -25.25
C PHE A 4 30.65 -48.27 -24.85
N SER A 5 30.34 -47.42 -25.81
CA SER A 5 30.59 -45.99 -25.94
C SER A 5 29.67 -45.14 -25.06
N THR A 6 30.26 -44.29 -24.22
CA THR A 6 29.65 -43.13 -23.54
C THR A 6 29.66 -41.91 -24.47
N LYS A 7 28.77 -41.89 -25.47
CA LYS A 7 28.59 -40.73 -26.38
C LYS A 7 27.12 -40.35 -26.63
N TRP A 8 26.29 -40.29 -25.58
CA TRP A 8 24.88 -39.88 -25.72
C TRP A 8 24.42 -38.79 -24.74
N ILE A 9 25.33 -38.17 -23.98
CA ILE A 9 24.98 -37.09 -23.05
C ILE A 9 24.94 -35.68 -23.67
N PRO A 10 25.69 -35.31 -24.75
CA PRO A 10 25.58 -33.94 -25.29
C PRO A 10 24.39 -33.73 -26.24
N LEU A 11 23.69 -34.79 -26.67
CA LEU A 11 22.58 -34.70 -27.63
C LEU A 11 21.23 -34.35 -26.98
N LEU A 12 21.06 -34.61 -25.67
CA LEU A 12 19.81 -34.29 -24.95
C LEU A 12 19.72 -32.81 -24.51
N ALA A 13 20.85 -32.13 -24.32
CA ALA A 13 20.87 -30.69 -24.03
C ALA A 13 20.60 -29.83 -25.29
N ALA A 14 21.03 -30.29 -26.47
CA ALA A 14 20.75 -29.64 -27.75
C ALA A 14 19.31 -29.86 -28.26
N ALA A 15 18.69 -30.99 -27.90
CA ALA A 15 17.31 -31.30 -28.31
C ALA A 15 16.24 -30.47 -27.58
N ALA A 16 16.49 -30.02 -26.35
CA ALA A 16 15.60 -29.11 -25.62
C ALA A 16 15.63 -27.67 -26.19
N ALA A 17 16.72 -27.28 -26.85
CA ALA A 17 16.87 -25.95 -27.45
C ALA A 17 16.22 -25.81 -28.86
N LEU A 18 15.81 -26.91 -29.49
CA LEU A 18 15.29 -26.94 -30.86
C LEU A 18 13.77 -27.09 -30.97
N ALA A 19 13.07 -27.42 -29.87
CA ALA A 19 11.60 -27.55 -29.88
C ALA A 19 10.84 -26.24 -29.58
N ALA A 20 11.54 -25.13 -29.33
CA ALA A 20 10.95 -23.85 -28.93
C ALA A 20 10.99 -22.76 -30.03
N THR A 21 11.23 -23.12 -31.29
CA THR A 21 11.26 -22.16 -32.43
C THR A 21 9.95 -22.11 -33.19
N LEU A 22 8.81 -22.14 -32.50
CA LEU A 22 7.66 -21.38 -32.99
C LEU A 22 7.97 -19.91 -32.71
N PRO A 23 7.63 -18.96 -33.61
CA PRO A 23 7.99 -17.56 -33.41
C PRO A 23 7.36 -17.11 -32.08
N ALA A 24 8.20 -16.92 -31.06
CA ALA A 24 7.78 -16.48 -29.73
C ALA A 24 6.97 -15.18 -29.83
N SER A 25 7.27 -14.35 -30.83
CA SER A 25 6.48 -13.17 -31.20
C SER A 25 5.00 -13.47 -31.46
N ALA A 26 4.65 -14.56 -32.15
CA ALA A 26 3.26 -14.92 -32.41
C ALA A 26 2.51 -15.35 -31.15
N GLN A 27 3.19 -16.02 -30.21
CA GLN A 27 2.60 -16.43 -28.92
C GLN A 27 2.48 -15.26 -27.94
N ILE A 28 3.38 -14.27 -28.05
CA ILE A 28 3.38 -13.03 -27.28
C ILE A 28 2.31 -12.06 -27.80
N ASP A 29 2.17 -11.93 -29.13
CA ASP A 29 1.13 -11.13 -29.78
C ASP A 29 -0.27 -11.68 -29.50
N ALA A 30 -0.43 -13.01 -29.51
CA ALA A 30 -1.66 -13.67 -29.09
C ALA A 30 -1.98 -13.38 -27.62
N LEU A 31 -0.99 -13.43 -26.72
CA LEU A 31 -1.20 -13.12 -25.29
C LEU A 31 -1.58 -11.65 -25.08
N ARG A 32 -0.91 -10.70 -25.76
CA ARG A 32 -1.25 -9.27 -25.68
C ARG A 32 -2.68 -8.98 -26.14
N LYS A 33 -3.15 -9.66 -27.20
CA LYS A 33 -4.52 -9.50 -27.73
C LYS A 33 -5.59 -10.17 -26.88
N VAL A 34 -5.28 -11.28 -26.21
CA VAL A 34 -6.24 -11.98 -25.33
C VAL A 34 -6.34 -11.30 -23.95
N LEU A 35 -5.24 -10.70 -23.48
CA LEU A 35 -5.13 -10.13 -22.13
C LEU A 35 -5.22 -8.61 -22.07
N GLY A 36 -5.29 -7.93 -23.22
CA GLY A 36 -5.76 -6.56 -23.34
C GLY A 36 -7.24 -6.57 -23.71
N SER A 37 -8.09 -5.91 -22.92
CA SER A 37 -9.48 -5.68 -23.27
C SER A 37 -9.57 -4.83 -24.56
N ASP A 38 -10.05 -5.45 -25.66
CA ASP A 38 -10.44 -4.97 -27.01
C ASP A 38 -10.42 -3.43 -27.23
N SER A 39 -9.94 -2.80 -28.32
CA SER A 39 -9.64 -3.14 -29.73
C SER A 39 -8.89 -1.92 -30.36
N ALA A 40 -8.15 -1.97 -31.48
CA ALA A 40 -8.58 -2.39 -32.81
C ALA A 40 -7.44 -2.78 -33.78
N GLY A 41 -7.71 -3.83 -34.58
CA GLY A 41 -7.33 -3.88 -36.00
C GLY A 41 -6.00 -4.51 -36.39
N THR A 42 -5.82 -5.84 -36.28
CA THR A 42 -5.18 -6.66 -37.35
C THR A 42 -5.44 -8.16 -37.18
N LYS A 43 -5.61 -8.83 -38.33
CA LYS A 43 -5.97 -10.24 -38.63
C LYS A 43 -5.85 -11.30 -37.52
N ALA A 44 -6.85 -12.17 -37.51
CA ALA A 44 -7.13 -13.21 -36.53
C ALA A 44 -6.03 -14.29 -36.42
N GLY A 45 -5.37 -14.33 -35.28
CA GLY A 45 -4.93 -15.58 -34.66
C GLY A 45 -6.06 -16.08 -33.74
N VAL A 46 -6.13 -17.40 -33.53
CA VAL A 46 -7.12 -18.03 -32.63
C VAL A 46 -7.06 -17.35 -31.25
N LYS A 47 -8.19 -16.81 -30.77
CA LYS A 47 -8.30 -16.20 -29.43
C LYS A 47 -8.22 -17.34 -28.41
N GLU A 48 -7.13 -17.42 -27.64
CA GLU A 48 -6.98 -18.43 -26.58
C GLU A 48 -8.08 -18.27 -25.53
N THR A 49 -8.59 -19.39 -24.98
CA THR A 49 -9.51 -19.36 -23.83
C THR A 49 -8.77 -19.01 -22.53
N PRO A 50 -9.47 -18.52 -21.48
CA PRO A 50 -8.85 -18.26 -20.18
C PRO A 50 -8.12 -19.49 -19.60
N GLU A 51 -8.65 -20.68 -19.83
CA GLU A 51 -8.04 -21.94 -19.40
C GLU A 51 -6.74 -22.23 -20.17
N GLN A 52 -6.71 -21.96 -21.48
CA GLN A 52 -5.51 -22.11 -22.31
C GLN A 52 -4.41 -21.12 -21.90
N VAL A 53 -4.79 -19.89 -21.53
CA VAL A 53 -3.85 -18.91 -20.99
C VAL A 53 -3.28 -19.39 -19.65
N ALA A 54 -4.12 -19.90 -18.76
CA ALA A 54 -3.68 -20.41 -17.45
C ALA A 54 -2.73 -21.61 -17.60
N GLU A 55 -3.03 -22.55 -18.50
CA GLU A 55 -2.17 -23.69 -18.82
C GLU A 55 -0.81 -23.22 -19.37
N ARG A 56 -0.81 -22.25 -20.28
CA ARG A 56 0.41 -21.68 -20.84
C ARG A 56 1.27 -20.97 -19.80
N LEU A 57 0.67 -20.15 -18.92
CA LEU A 57 1.40 -19.49 -17.84
C LEU A 57 2.00 -20.51 -16.87
N SER A 58 1.27 -21.57 -16.53
CA SER A 58 1.80 -22.69 -15.74
C SER A 58 2.99 -23.37 -16.42
N GLY A 59 2.90 -23.60 -17.73
CA GLY A 59 4.00 -24.10 -18.54
C GLY A 59 5.25 -23.23 -18.47
N TRP A 60 5.11 -21.90 -18.68
CA TRP A 60 6.21 -20.95 -18.57
C TRP A 60 6.82 -20.88 -17.16
N GLN A 61 5.99 -20.98 -16.12
CA GLN A 61 6.49 -21.00 -14.74
C GLN A 61 7.34 -22.25 -14.48
N LYS A 62 6.88 -23.42 -14.94
CA LYS A 62 7.62 -24.68 -14.81
C LYS A 62 8.94 -24.63 -15.56
N GLU A 63 8.92 -24.15 -16.81
CA GLU A 63 10.12 -23.96 -17.64
C GLU A 63 11.11 -23.00 -16.96
N ALA A 64 10.63 -21.86 -16.44
CA ALA A 64 11.45 -20.87 -15.77
C ALA A 64 12.14 -21.44 -14.52
N ARG A 65 11.40 -22.15 -13.66
CA ARG A 65 11.95 -22.80 -12.45
C ARG A 65 12.96 -23.90 -12.79
N GLN A 66 12.68 -24.71 -13.81
CA GLN A 66 13.60 -25.76 -14.26
C GLN A 66 14.90 -25.17 -14.82
N THR A 67 14.80 -24.10 -15.59
CA THR A 67 15.95 -23.41 -16.18
C THR A 67 16.79 -22.71 -15.12
N LEU A 68 16.15 -22.04 -14.16
CA LEU A 68 16.85 -21.44 -13.04
C LEU A 68 17.60 -22.51 -12.22
N GLY A 69 16.94 -23.61 -11.88
CA GLY A 69 17.56 -24.71 -11.12
C GLY A 69 18.76 -25.35 -11.82
N SER A 70 18.78 -25.39 -13.17
CA SER A 70 19.95 -25.90 -13.91
C SER A 70 21.10 -24.90 -13.96
N LEU A 71 20.82 -23.59 -13.92
CA LEU A 71 21.84 -22.53 -13.88
C LEU A 71 22.45 -22.34 -12.47
N ASP A 72 21.81 -22.87 -11.42
CA ASP A 72 22.30 -22.83 -10.04
C ASP A 72 23.10 -24.08 -9.62
N THR A 73 23.14 -25.11 -10.47
CA THR A 73 23.93 -26.31 -10.20
C THR A 73 25.44 -26.02 -10.16
N PRO A 74 26.22 -26.60 -9.22
CA PRO A 74 27.67 -26.45 -9.19
C PRO A 74 28.32 -26.85 -10.53
N GLY A 75 29.11 -25.95 -11.12
CA GLY A 75 29.75 -26.15 -12.42
C GLY A 75 28.95 -25.67 -13.63
N ALA A 76 27.73 -25.16 -13.46
CA ALA A 76 26.91 -24.62 -14.56
C ALA A 76 27.60 -23.45 -15.30
N ALA A 77 28.36 -22.61 -14.60
CA ALA A 77 29.13 -21.53 -15.21
C ALA A 77 30.19 -22.03 -16.21
N ALA A 78 30.76 -23.22 -16.00
CA ALA A 78 31.72 -23.83 -16.92
C ALA A 78 31.06 -24.47 -18.15
N ALA A 79 29.72 -24.61 -18.14
CA ALA A 79 28.93 -25.13 -19.26
C ALA A 79 28.30 -24.02 -20.12
N LEU A 80 28.59 -22.74 -19.83
CA LEU A 80 28.12 -21.62 -20.64
C LEU A 80 28.83 -21.57 -22.01
N PRO A 81 28.13 -21.18 -23.09
CA PRO A 81 28.77 -20.90 -24.36
C PRO A 81 29.87 -19.85 -24.23
N ALA A 82 30.93 -19.99 -25.02
CA ALA A 82 32.01 -19.02 -25.05
C ALA A 82 31.49 -17.63 -25.41
N GLY A 83 31.91 -16.61 -24.65
CA GLY A 83 31.53 -15.22 -24.88
C GLY A 83 30.28 -14.73 -24.14
N ILE A 84 29.65 -15.54 -23.27
CA ILE A 84 28.62 -15.06 -22.34
C ILE A 84 29.29 -14.47 -21.09
N SER A 85 28.91 -13.24 -20.72
CA SER A 85 29.45 -12.58 -19.53
C SER A 85 28.73 -13.02 -18.23
N ALA A 86 29.36 -12.78 -17.08
CA ALA A 86 28.73 -13.01 -15.78
C ALA A 86 27.47 -12.14 -15.59
N ASP A 87 27.50 -10.89 -16.06
CA ASP A 87 26.37 -9.97 -15.97
C ASP A 87 25.18 -10.44 -16.83
N GLU A 88 25.44 -11.01 -18.01
CA GLU A 88 24.41 -11.59 -18.85
C GLU A 88 23.74 -12.79 -18.17
N LEU A 89 24.53 -13.67 -17.54
CA LEU A 89 24.02 -14.79 -16.76
C LEU A 89 23.14 -14.31 -15.60
N GLU A 90 23.63 -13.36 -14.79
CA GLU A 90 22.89 -12.85 -13.62
C GLU A 90 21.60 -12.14 -14.03
N SER A 91 21.62 -11.36 -15.13
CA SER A 91 20.38 -10.77 -15.63
C SER A 91 19.37 -11.82 -16.09
N TYR A 92 19.84 -12.90 -16.72
CA TYR A 92 18.96 -13.98 -17.16
C TYR A 92 18.34 -14.73 -15.98
N LYS A 93 19.13 -15.07 -14.96
CA LYS A 93 18.63 -15.68 -13.70
C LYS A 93 17.56 -14.81 -13.04
N ARG A 94 17.85 -13.52 -12.88
CA ARG A 94 16.91 -12.55 -12.32
C ARG A 94 15.61 -12.48 -13.12
N ASP A 95 15.66 -12.48 -14.46
CA ASP A 95 14.46 -12.45 -15.29
C ASP A 95 13.62 -13.74 -15.15
N LEU A 96 14.26 -14.92 -15.02
CA LEU A 96 13.60 -16.20 -14.75
C LEU A 96 12.90 -16.22 -13.39
N GLU A 97 13.58 -15.74 -12.34
CA GLU A 97 13.01 -15.60 -10.98
C GLU A 97 11.78 -14.68 -10.98
N LEU A 98 11.93 -13.49 -11.56
CA LEU A 98 10.86 -12.51 -11.65
C LEU A 98 9.69 -13.02 -12.49
N LEU A 99 9.94 -13.80 -13.55
CA LEU A 99 8.90 -14.42 -14.37
C LEU A 99 8.09 -15.42 -13.53
N ALA A 100 8.76 -16.34 -12.83
CA ALA A 100 8.10 -17.34 -12.00
C ALA A 100 7.29 -16.71 -10.86
N LEU A 101 7.83 -15.65 -10.23
CA LEU A 101 7.14 -14.87 -9.20
C LEU A 101 5.90 -14.15 -9.77
N THR A 102 6.05 -13.45 -10.89
CA THR A 102 4.95 -12.69 -11.51
C THR A 102 3.80 -13.62 -11.91
N ILE A 103 4.09 -14.80 -12.46
CA ILE A 103 3.06 -15.80 -12.81
C ILE A 103 2.30 -16.28 -11.57
N THR A 104 3.00 -16.50 -10.45
CA THR A 104 2.35 -16.86 -9.16
C THR A 104 1.36 -15.77 -8.74
N GLN A 105 1.80 -14.51 -8.80
CA GLN A 105 0.95 -13.36 -8.43
C GLN A 105 -0.27 -13.21 -9.35
N ILE A 106 -0.15 -13.56 -10.64
CA ILE A 106 -1.28 -13.57 -11.58
C ILE A 106 -2.30 -14.64 -11.16
N ALA A 107 -1.85 -15.85 -10.87
CA ALA A 107 -2.73 -16.95 -10.46
C ALA A 107 -3.50 -16.60 -9.17
N ASP A 108 -2.79 -16.10 -8.15
CA ASP A 108 -3.40 -15.69 -6.88
C ASP A 108 -4.48 -14.61 -7.08
N LYS A 109 -4.21 -13.62 -7.94
CA LYS A 109 -5.16 -12.53 -8.25
C LYS A 109 -6.37 -13.05 -9.03
N ALA A 110 -6.18 -13.97 -9.97
CA ALA A 110 -7.25 -14.55 -10.78
C ALA A 110 -8.19 -15.41 -9.92
N ASP A 111 -7.66 -16.16 -8.96
CA ASP A 111 -8.47 -16.96 -8.03
C ASP A 111 -9.24 -16.07 -7.04
N LEU A 112 -8.61 -15.01 -6.53
CA LEU A 112 -9.30 -14.01 -5.71
C LEU A 112 -10.49 -13.38 -6.46
N ALA A 113 -10.34 -13.05 -7.75
CA ALA A 113 -11.41 -12.49 -8.56
C ALA A 113 -12.60 -13.46 -8.75
N LYS A 114 -12.35 -14.78 -8.80
CA LYS A 114 -13.41 -15.79 -8.87
C LYS A 114 -14.16 -15.97 -7.54
N SER A 115 -13.46 -15.76 -6.42
CA SER A 115 -13.92 -16.11 -5.07
C SER A 115 -14.75 -15.04 -4.34
N ASP A 116 -14.90 -13.82 -4.89
CA ASP A 116 -15.69 -12.75 -4.24
C ASP A 116 -17.11 -12.63 -4.82
N PRO A 117 -18.12 -13.36 -4.29
CA PRO A 117 -19.51 -13.24 -4.74
C PRO A 117 -20.12 -11.88 -4.38
N LYS A 118 -19.57 -11.13 -3.42
CA LYS A 118 -20.02 -9.77 -3.06
C LYS A 118 -19.49 -8.71 -4.03
N ALA A 119 -18.37 -8.96 -4.71
CA ALA A 119 -17.92 -8.13 -5.83
C ALA A 119 -18.86 -8.19 -7.03
N LYS A 120 -19.61 -9.29 -7.20
CA LYS A 120 -20.54 -9.49 -8.33
C LYS A 120 -21.93 -8.91 -8.11
N ARG A 121 -22.30 -8.55 -6.87
CA ARG A 121 -23.62 -7.96 -6.62
C ARG A 121 -23.59 -6.50 -7.05
N GLN A 122 -24.18 -6.24 -8.22
CA GLN A 122 -24.37 -4.89 -8.71
C GLN A 122 -25.32 -4.15 -7.77
N ILE A 123 -24.91 -2.97 -7.32
CA ILE A 123 -25.79 -2.06 -6.58
C ILE A 123 -26.56 -1.28 -7.64
N ASP A 124 -27.88 -1.49 -7.71
CA ASP A 124 -28.77 -0.63 -8.48
C ASP A 124 -29.58 0.26 -7.53
N PRO A 125 -29.31 1.58 -7.47
CA PRO A 125 -30.07 2.51 -6.65
C PRO A 125 -31.59 2.55 -6.99
N ALA A 126 -31.99 2.09 -8.18
CA ALA A 126 -33.39 2.02 -8.58
C ALA A 126 -34.16 0.90 -7.85
N GLU A 127 -33.49 -0.19 -7.47
CA GLU A 127 -34.10 -1.31 -6.73
C GLU A 127 -34.45 -0.96 -5.28
N TRP A 128 -33.89 0.12 -4.73
CA TRP A 128 -34.20 0.55 -3.37
C TRP A 128 -35.57 1.24 -3.30
N THR A 129 -36.50 0.60 -2.58
CA THR A 129 -37.91 1.00 -2.43
C THR A 129 -38.24 1.79 -1.18
N GLY A 130 -37.34 1.85 -0.19
CA GLY A 130 -37.56 2.57 1.07
C GLY A 130 -36.80 1.95 2.25
N PHE A 131 -36.94 2.55 3.43
CA PHE A 131 -36.48 1.95 4.68
C PHE A 131 -37.50 0.93 5.20
N ASP A 132 -37.04 -0.08 5.95
CA ASP A 132 -37.91 -1.06 6.58
C ASP A 132 -38.75 -0.43 7.71
N GLU A 133 -38.19 0.57 8.39
CA GLU A 133 -38.87 1.33 9.42
C GLU A 133 -39.64 2.53 8.83
N PRO A 134 -40.89 2.77 9.26
CA PRO A 134 -41.65 3.93 8.81
C PRO A 134 -41.09 5.23 9.43
N PRO A 135 -41.27 6.39 8.76
CA PRO A 135 -40.92 7.69 9.32
C PRO A 135 -41.75 8.05 10.58
N PRO A 136 -41.29 8.98 11.45
CA PRO A 136 -40.11 9.83 11.26
C PRO A 136 -38.78 9.14 11.61
N TYR A 137 -37.71 9.53 10.91
CA TYR A 137 -36.38 8.95 11.05
C TYR A 137 -35.54 9.68 12.10
N SER A 138 -34.77 8.93 12.90
CA SER A 138 -33.84 9.51 13.89
C SER A 138 -32.68 10.24 13.21
N VAL A 139 -32.16 11.27 13.88
CA VAL A 139 -30.91 11.94 13.49
C VAL A 139 -29.72 10.99 13.38
N LEU A 140 -29.70 9.93 14.18
CA LEU A 140 -28.64 8.91 14.15
C LEU A 140 -28.59 8.20 12.81
N LEU A 141 -29.75 7.84 12.24
CA LEU A 141 -29.83 7.19 10.92
C LEU A 141 -29.31 8.12 9.83
N LEU A 142 -29.68 9.40 9.86
CA LEU A 142 -29.19 10.37 8.89
C LEU A 142 -27.67 10.54 8.98
N ASP A 143 -27.13 10.73 10.18
CA ASP A 143 -25.69 10.90 10.37
C ASP A 143 -24.91 9.63 9.99
N GLU A 144 -25.45 8.42 10.25
CA GLU A 144 -24.87 7.15 9.81
C GLU A 144 -24.80 7.06 8.28
N LEU A 145 -25.89 7.33 7.57
CA LEU A 145 -25.92 7.35 6.09
C LEU A 145 -24.92 8.33 5.50
N LEU A 146 -24.81 9.52 6.10
CA LEU A 146 -23.84 10.53 5.67
C LEU A 146 -22.39 10.11 5.98
N ASN A 147 -22.15 9.40 7.09
CA ASN A 147 -20.83 8.86 7.41
C ASN A 147 -20.43 7.72 6.47
N GLU A 148 -21.36 6.82 6.13
CA GLU A 148 -21.16 5.78 5.13
C GLU A 148 -20.84 6.38 3.76
N ARG A 149 -21.55 7.45 3.37
CA ARG A 149 -21.29 8.16 2.11
C ARG A 149 -19.88 8.75 2.08
N ASP A 150 -19.48 9.47 3.13
CA ASP A 150 -18.13 10.05 3.22
C ASP A 150 -17.03 8.96 3.22
N ALA A 151 -17.31 7.79 3.80
CA ALA A 151 -16.40 6.64 3.71
C ALA A 151 -16.32 6.08 2.28
N ALA A 152 -17.46 5.98 1.58
CA ALA A 152 -17.52 5.56 0.19
C ALA A 152 -16.79 6.56 -0.73
N GLU A 153 -16.92 7.87 -0.51
CA GLU A 153 -16.19 8.90 -1.27
C GLU A 153 -14.67 8.78 -1.09
N ARG A 154 -14.18 8.56 0.14
CA ARG A 154 -12.75 8.32 0.39
C ARG A 154 -12.25 7.06 -0.30
N LYS A 155 -13.03 5.98 -0.24
CA LYS A 155 -12.73 4.73 -0.95
C LYS A 155 -12.68 4.95 -2.47
N LEU A 156 -13.61 5.73 -3.01
CA LEU A 156 -13.64 6.09 -4.43
C LEU A 156 -12.38 6.89 -4.82
N ALA A 157 -12.01 7.92 -4.05
CA ALA A 157 -10.82 8.72 -4.29
C ALA A 157 -9.53 7.89 -4.22
N ALA A 158 -9.42 7.01 -3.23
CA ALA A 158 -8.27 6.10 -3.08
C ALA A 158 -8.16 5.11 -4.26
N ALA A 159 -9.30 4.54 -4.71
CA ALA A 159 -9.34 3.64 -5.86
C ALA A 159 -8.97 4.37 -7.17
N GLN A 160 -9.45 5.61 -7.36
CA GLN A 160 -9.09 6.44 -8.51
C GLN A 160 -7.60 6.80 -8.52
N SER A 161 -7.04 7.18 -7.38
CA SER A 161 -5.61 7.47 -7.25
C SER A 161 -4.76 6.22 -7.56
N SER A 162 -5.14 5.08 -6.98
CA SER A 162 -4.47 3.80 -7.25
C SER A 162 -4.54 3.43 -8.73
N ARG A 163 -5.69 3.61 -9.38
CA ARG A 163 -5.86 3.37 -10.82
C ARG A 163 -4.91 4.24 -11.65
N SER A 164 -4.80 5.53 -11.33
CA SER A 164 -3.85 6.42 -12.02
C SER A 164 -2.40 5.93 -11.88
N ASN A 165 -1.99 5.52 -10.68
CA ASN A 165 -0.64 5.01 -10.43
C ASN A 165 -0.35 3.72 -11.21
N TYR A 166 -1.29 2.77 -11.20
CA TYR A 166 -1.13 1.52 -11.96
C TYR A 166 -1.21 1.73 -13.46
N GLN A 167 -1.94 2.75 -13.95
CA GLN A 167 -1.94 3.11 -15.36
C GLN A 167 -0.55 3.59 -15.80
N HIS A 168 0.11 4.45 -15.01
CA HIS A 168 1.49 4.86 -15.33
C HIS A 168 2.47 3.68 -15.35
N LEU A 169 2.32 2.72 -14.43
CA LEU A 169 3.12 1.49 -14.44
C LEU A 169 2.82 0.62 -15.66
N LEU A 170 1.57 0.57 -16.12
CA LEU A 170 1.19 -0.15 -17.33
C LEU A 170 1.79 0.49 -18.58
N ASP A 171 1.77 1.83 -18.67
CA ASP A 171 2.35 2.56 -19.79
C ASP A 171 3.87 2.32 -19.86
N ALA A 172 4.56 2.37 -18.71
CA ALA A 172 5.98 2.04 -18.61
C ALA A 172 6.28 0.58 -18.99
N ALA A 173 5.52 -0.38 -18.47
CA ALA A 173 5.67 -1.79 -18.82
C ALA A 173 5.39 -2.05 -20.31
N THR A 174 4.48 -1.29 -20.92
CA THR A 174 4.19 -1.37 -22.36
C THR A 174 5.36 -0.84 -23.19
N ALA A 175 6.02 0.24 -22.75
CA ALA A 175 7.25 0.73 -23.38
C ALA A 175 8.40 -0.29 -23.27
N ASP A 176 8.61 -0.86 -22.07
CA ASP A 176 9.55 -1.96 -21.85
C ASP A 176 9.25 -3.16 -22.75
N GLY A 177 7.98 -3.46 -22.98
CA GLY A 177 7.53 -4.56 -23.83
C GLY A 177 7.95 -4.36 -25.28
N LYS A 178 7.84 -3.13 -25.79
CA LYS A 178 8.30 -2.78 -27.14
C LYS A 178 9.82 -2.90 -27.26
N ALA A 179 10.56 -2.43 -26.26
CA ALA A 179 12.01 -2.56 -26.23
C ALA A 179 12.46 -4.03 -26.17
N ALA A 180 11.77 -4.86 -25.38
CA ALA A 180 12.04 -6.30 -25.31
C ALA A 180 11.76 -7.02 -26.64
N ASP A 181 10.68 -6.66 -27.34
CA ASP A 181 10.39 -7.22 -28.67
C ASP A 181 11.45 -6.84 -29.72
N GLN A 182 11.90 -5.58 -29.71
CA GLN A 182 12.99 -5.11 -30.57
C GLN A 182 14.28 -5.87 -30.29
N LEU A 183 14.61 -6.09 -29.02
CA LEU A 183 15.79 -6.86 -28.62
C LEU A 183 15.68 -8.31 -29.12
N VAL A 184 14.53 -8.96 -29.00
CA VAL A 184 14.32 -10.31 -29.57
C VAL A 184 14.55 -10.30 -31.08
N GLY A 185 14.02 -9.30 -31.80
CA GLY A 185 14.26 -9.13 -33.24
C GLY A 185 15.75 -9.02 -33.58
N GLN A 186 16.49 -8.20 -32.84
CA GLN A 186 17.95 -8.07 -32.99
C GLN A 186 18.67 -9.40 -32.72
N ARG A 187 18.30 -10.13 -31.65
CA ARG A 187 18.91 -11.42 -31.31
C ARG A 187 18.60 -12.52 -32.34
N ILE A 188 17.45 -12.46 -33.03
CA ILE A 188 17.15 -13.35 -34.16
C ILE A 188 18.14 -13.09 -35.30
N SER A 189 18.31 -11.82 -35.70
CA SER A 189 19.27 -11.45 -36.76
C SER A 189 20.72 -11.79 -36.39
N GLU A 190 21.11 -11.69 -35.11
CA GLU A 190 22.42 -12.13 -34.64
C GLU A 190 22.60 -13.65 -34.80
N VAL A 191 21.59 -14.46 -34.50
CA VAL A 191 21.66 -15.93 -34.69
C VAL A 191 21.78 -16.29 -36.18
N GLU A 192 21.11 -15.54 -37.05
CA GLU A 192 21.14 -15.74 -38.51
C GLU A 192 22.49 -15.35 -39.14
N SER A 193 23.15 -14.33 -38.58
CA SER A 193 24.43 -13.80 -39.09
C SER A 193 25.67 -14.38 -38.38
N ALA A 194 25.50 -15.11 -37.27
CA ALA A 194 26.61 -15.69 -36.52
C ALA A 194 27.29 -16.86 -37.27
N GLY A 195 28.63 -16.85 -37.31
CA GLY A 195 29.44 -18.01 -37.70
C GLY A 195 29.31 -19.16 -36.70
N GLU A 196 29.74 -20.38 -37.08
CA GLU A 196 29.56 -21.60 -36.28
C GLU A 196 30.05 -21.46 -34.82
N GLU A 197 31.19 -20.81 -34.61
CA GLU A 197 31.79 -20.63 -33.27
C GLU A 197 30.99 -19.69 -32.35
N ALA A 198 30.25 -18.72 -32.91
CA ALA A 198 29.48 -17.74 -32.14
C ALA A 198 27.98 -18.11 -32.03
N ARG A 199 27.54 -19.13 -32.77
CA ARG A 199 26.13 -19.47 -32.94
C ARG A 199 25.45 -19.92 -31.66
N ASP A 200 26.16 -20.63 -30.79
CA ASP A 200 25.60 -21.10 -29.51
C ASP A 200 25.43 -19.96 -28.50
N ALA A 201 26.35 -19.00 -28.47
CA ALA A 201 26.21 -17.79 -27.66
C ALA A 201 25.07 -16.90 -28.16
N ALA A 202 24.91 -16.74 -29.48
CA ALA A 202 23.79 -16.01 -30.06
C ALA A 202 22.43 -16.66 -29.71
N LYS A 203 22.31 -17.99 -29.79
CA LYS A 203 21.10 -18.72 -29.38
C LYS A 203 20.79 -18.55 -27.90
N TRP A 204 21.82 -18.58 -27.05
CA TRP A 204 21.67 -18.36 -25.61
C TRP A 204 21.10 -16.96 -25.32
N ARG A 205 21.64 -15.92 -25.99
CA ARG A 205 21.13 -14.54 -25.85
C ARG A 205 19.70 -14.37 -26.36
N LEU A 206 19.34 -15.07 -27.44
CA LEU A 206 17.97 -15.10 -27.94
C LEU A 206 17.01 -15.74 -26.92
N ALA A 207 17.43 -16.81 -26.25
CA ALA A 207 16.64 -17.44 -25.17
C ALA A 207 16.44 -16.47 -23.99
N ALA A 208 17.51 -15.79 -23.56
CA ALA A 208 17.44 -14.77 -22.51
C ALA A 208 16.49 -13.62 -22.88
N ALA A 209 16.62 -13.07 -24.09
CA ALA A 209 15.72 -12.02 -24.60
C ALA A 209 14.26 -12.49 -24.67
N SER A 210 14.02 -13.74 -25.05
CA SER A 210 12.67 -14.32 -25.10
C SER A 210 12.02 -14.41 -23.71
N VAL A 211 12.79 -14.79 -22.69
CA VAL A 211 12.31 -14.81 -21.29
C VAL A 211 12.01 -13.39 -20.80
N ARG A 212 12.85 -12.41 -21.14
CA ARG A 212 12.59 -10.99 -20.83
C ARG A 212 11.25 -10.53 -21.41
N THR A 213 10.97 -10.87 -22.66
CA THR A 213 9.67 -10.53 -23.28
C THR A 213 8.50 -11.23 -22.59
N ARG A 214 8.63 -12.52 -22.21
CA ARG A 214 7.62 -13.24 -21.43
C ARG A 214 7.36 -12.56 -20.08
N LEU A 215 8.41 -12.15 -19.37
CA LEU A 215 8.32 -11.43 -18.09
C LEU A 215 7.54 -10.12 -18.23
N VAL A 216 7.93 -9.26 -19.17
CA VAL A 216 7.26 -7.97 -19.35
C VAL A 216 5.81 -8.16 -19.77
N THR A 217 5.52 -9.15 -20.60
CA THR A 217 4.15 -9.48 -20.99
C THR A 217 3.31 -9.95 -19.80
N CYS A 218 3.87 -10.78 -18.90
CA CYS A 218 3.20 -11.17 -17.65
C CYS A 218 2.96 -9.96 -16.74
N ARG A 219 3.91 -9.03 -16.64
CA ARG A 219 3.74 -7.79 -15.85
C ARG A 219 2.61 -6.91 -16.37
N ILE A 220 2.54 -6.70 -17.68
CA ILE A 220 1.44 -5.99 -18.35
C ILE A 220 0.09 -6.64 -17.97
N HIS A 221 0.01 -7.97 -18.04
CA HIS A 221 -1.22 -8.67 -17.68
C HIS A 221 -1.60 -8.50 -16.20
N ALA A 222 -0.62 -8.64 -15.29
CA ALA A 222 -0.86 -8.45 -13.86
C ALA A 222 -1.38 -7.04 -13.54
N LEU A 223 -0.88 -6.02 -14.24
CA LEU A 223 -1.35 -4.64 -14.13
C LEU A 223 -2.77 -4.46 -14.70
N ASN A 224 -3.09 -5.07 -15.83
CA ASN A 224 -4.45 -5.05 -16.39
C ASN A 224 -5.48 -5.67 -15.43
N LEU A 225 -5.15 -6.80 -14.78
CA LEU A 225 -6.02 -7.42 -13.78
C LEU A 225 -6.27 -6.48 -12.58
N LEU A 226 -5.25 -5.76 -12.14
CA LEU A 226 -5.38 -4.77 -11.07
C LEU A 226 -6.25 -3.58 -11.50
N LEU A 227 -6.06 -3.07 -12.71
CA LEU A 227 -6.84 -1.96 -13.25
C LEU A 227 -8.31 -2.33 -13.40
N SER A 228 -8.62 -3.49 -13.98
CA SER A 228 -10.00 -4.00 -14.10
C SER A 228 -10.68 -4.11 -12.73
N LYS A 229 -10.00 -4.67 -11.73
CA LYS A 229 -10.53 -4.74 -10.35
C LYS A 229 -10.80 -3.35 -9.74
N LEU A 230 -9.93 -2.39 -10.01
CA LEU A 230 -10.11 -1.01 -9.55
C LEU A 230 -11.29 -0.33 -10.25
N GLU A 231 -11.49 -0.59 -11.54
CA GLU A 231 -12.64 -0.09 -12.30
C GLU A 231 -13.97 -0.65 -11.77
N ASP A 232 -14.03 -1.94 -11.46
CA ASP A 232 -15.19 -2.55 -10.81
C ASP A 232 -15.47 -1.90 -9.45
N THR A 233 -14.40 -1.68 -8.66
CA THR A 233 -14.49 -1.03 -7.35
C THR A 233 -14.99 0.39 -7.47
N ILE A 234 -14.48 1.17 -8.43
CA ILE A 234 -14.91 2.54 -8.72
C ILE A 234 -16.39 2.57 -9.10
N THR A 235 -16.81 1.69 -10.02
CA THR A 235 -18.18 1.62 -10.52
C THR A 235 -19.16 1.28 -9.41
N ARG A 236 -18.87 0.24 -8.63
CA ARG A 236 -19.68 -0.15 -7.48
C ARG A 236 -19.76 0.95 -6.42
N THR A 237 -18.63 1.57 -6.07
CA THR A 237 -18.60 2.60 -5.03
C THR A 237 -19.35 3.86 -5.47
N ARG A 238 -19.34 4.20 -6.77
CA ARG A 238 -20.19 5.29 -7.30
C ARG A 238 -21.68 4.99 -7.15
N ALA A 239 -22.11 3.76 -7.47
CA ALA A 239 -23.50 3.35 -7.31
C ALA A 239 -23.92 3.36 -5.81
N GLU A 240 -23.01 2.93 -4.92
CA GLU A 240 -23.18 3.00 -3.47
C GLU A 240 -23.39 4.44 -2.98
N ILE A 241 -22.56 5.40 -3.43
CA ILE A 241 -22.73 6.82 -3.11
C ILE A 241 -24.11 7.34 -3.55
N VAL A 242 -24.52 7.04 -4.79
CA VAL A 242 -25.84 7.46 -5.31
C VAL A 242 -26.98 6.90 -4.46
N LEU A 243 -26.89 5.63 -4.06
CA LEU A 243 -27.87 5.01 -3.18
C LEU A 243 -27.89 5.67 -1.79
N LEU A 244 -26.72 5.94 -1.20
CA LEU A 244 -26.59 6.59 0.10
C LEU A 244 -27.14 8.03 0.07
N ASP A 245 -26.89 8.79 -0.99
CA ASP A 245 -27.47 10.11 -1.18
C ASP A 245 -29.01 10.06 -1.29
N LYS A 246 -29.54 9.09 -2.05
CA LYS A 246 -30.99 8.86 -2.16
C LYS A 246 -31.60 8.55 -0.79
N LYS A 247 -30.97 7.65 -0.01
CA LYS A 247 -31.37 7.29 1.36
C LYS A 247 -31.32 8.48 2.31
N ALA A 248 -30.21 9.22 2.31
CA ALA A 248 -30.01 10.38 3.17
C ALA A 248 -31.03 11.50 2.87
N SER A 249 -31.38 11.71 1.59
CA SER A 249 -32.41 12.67 1.18
C SER A 249 -33.80 12.32 1.74
N VAL A 250 -34.19 11.04 1.65
CA VAL A 250 -35.46 10.54 2.21
C VAL A 250 -35.45 10.65 3.74
N ALA A 251 -34.36 10.22 4.39
CA ALA A 251 -34.22 10.31 5.83
C ALA A 251 -34.32 11.76 6.33
N ARG A 252 -33.64 12.69 5.64
CA ARG A 252 -33.66 14.13 5.96
C ARG A 252 -35.06 14.73 5.83
N SER A 253 -35.84 14.33 4.83
CA SER A 253 -37.18 14.87 4.57
C SER A 253 -38.20 14.52 5.66
N HIS A 254 -37.96 13.44 6.40
CA HIS A 254 -38.80 12.98 7.50
C HIS A 254 -38.03 12.89 8.83
N LEU A 255 -37.03 13.77 9.00
CA LEU A 255 -36.15 13.77 10.16
C LEU A 255 -36.88 14.20 11.44
N ARG A 256 -36.61 13.47 12.53
CA ARG A 256 -36.91 13.86 13.91
C ARG A 256 -35.60 13.88 14.69
N PHE A 257 -35.39 14.99 15.41
CA PHE A 257 -34.28 15.11 16.36
C PHE A 257 -34.81 15.67 17.68
N ASN A 258 -34.75 14.88 18.76
CA ASN A 258 -35.29 15.25 20.08
C ASN A 258 -34.54 14.55 21.24
N ASP A 259 -35.06 14.70 22.46
CA ASP A 259 -34.48 14.12 23.69
C ASP A 259 -34.46 12.57 23.71
N GLU A 260 -35.31 11.89 22.93
CA GLU A 260 -35.25 10.43 22.79
C GLU A 260 -33.99 10.00 22.02
N ASP A 261 -33.60 10.78 21.01
CA ASP A 261 -32.35 10.55 20.28
C ASP A 261 -31.14 10.81 21.18
N ILE A 262 -31.17 11.87 22.00
CA ILE A 262 -30.11 12.13 23.01
C ILE A 262 -29.98 10.96 23.99
N ARG A 263 -31.09 10.43 24.52
CA ARG A 263 -31.05 9.26 25.42
C ARG A 263 -30.49 8.01 24.72
N SER A 264 -30.78 7.85 23.43
CA SER A 264 -30.22 6.76 22.64
C SER A 264 -28.71 6.92 22.45
N ILE A 265 -28.24 8.14 22.18
CA ILE A 265 -26.81 8.49 22.11
C ILE A 265 -26.14 8.23 23.47
N GLU A 266 -26.73 8.67 24.58
CA GLU A 266 -26.20 8.42 25.94
C GLU A 266 -26.00 6.93 26.22
N LYS A 267 -26.96 6.10 25.81
CA LYS A 267 -26.86 4.64 25.93
C LYS A 267 -25.72 4.08 25.08
N ILE A 268 -25.61 4.51 23.82
CA ILE A 268 -24.53 4.08 22.91
C ILE A 268 -23.16 4.51 23.45
N THR A 269 -23.02 5.77 23.86
CA THR A 269 -21.81 6.33 24.48
C THR A 269 -21.40 5.50 25.70
N SER A 270 -22.35 5.19 26.58
CA SER A 270 -22.08 4.37 27.78
C SER A 270 -21.59 2.96 27.42
N GLN A 271 -22.21 2.32 26.42
CA GLN A 271 -21.78 1.00 25.95
C GLN A 271 -20.40 1.02 25.29
N ARG A 272 -20.07 2.07 24.53
CA ARG A 272 -18.75 2.23 23.90
C ARG A 272 -17.67 2.50 24.94
N LYS A 273 -17.94 3.36 25.92
CA LYS A 273 -17.02 3.60 27.04
C LYS A 273 -16.74 2.32 27.84
N ALA A 274 -17.76 1.53 28.16
CA ALA A 274 -17.57 0.26 28.85
C ALA A 274 -16.63 -0.71 28.09
N LYS A 275 -16.70 -0.74 26.75
CA LYS A 275 -15.76 -1.53 25.93
C LYS A 275 -14.34 -0.97 25.95
N LEU A 276 -14.20 0.36 25.89
CA LEU A 276 -12.90 1.02 25.99
C LEU A 276 -12.27 0.80 27.37
N ASP A 277 -13.06 0.78 28.44
CA ASP A 277 -12.61 0.48 29.79
C ASP A 277 -12.12 -0.97 29.89
N GLU A 278 -12.83 -1.94 29.28
CA GLU A 278 -12.36 -3.34 29.21
C GLU A 278 -11.04 -3.47 28.45
N GLU A 279 -10.86 -2.72 27.35
CA GLU A 279 -9.58 -2.65 26.64
C GLU A 279 -8.48 -1.99 27.49
N ALA A 280 -8.81 -0.95 28.24
CA ALA A 280 -7.88 -0.22 29.10
C ALA A 280 -7.39 -1.10 30.26
N ASP A 281 -8.27 -1.90 30.87
CA ASP A 281 -7.92 -2.88 31.89
C ASP A 281 -6.92 -3.93 31.37
N LYS A 282 -7.12 -4.40 30.13
CA LYS A 282 -6.18 -5.32 29.48
C LYS A 282 -4.82 -4.67 29.25
N VAL A 283 -4.78 -3.41 28.79
CA VAL A 283 -3.53 -2.66 28.63
C VAL A 283 -2.87 -2.40 29.98
N ALA A 284 -3.62 -2.07 31.03
CA ALA A 284 -3.10 -1.86 32.37
C ALA A 284 -2.44 -3.12 32.96
N ALA A 285 -3.04 -4.30 32.72
CA ALA A 285 -2.43 -5.58 33.09
C ALA A 285 -1.09 -5.80 32.34
N ARG A 286 -1.04 -5.45 31.05
CA ARG A 286 0.20 -5.51 30.24
C ARG A 286 1.25 -4.52 30.75
N ILE A 287 0.88 -3.30 31.13
CA ILE A 287 1.78 -2.30 31.74
C ILE A 287 2.41 -2.86 33.01
N LYS A 288 1.60 -3.51 33.88
CA LYS A 288 2.11 -4.15 35.10
C LYS A 288 3.14 -5.23 34.79
N ALA A 289 2.87 -6.09 33.81
CA ALA A 289 3.82 -7.12 33.37
C ALA A 289 5.09 -6.51 32.75
N ALA A 290 4.95 -5.45 31.95
CA ALA A 290 6.09 -4.75 31.35
C ALA A 290 7.00 -4.10 32.39
N ARG A 291 6.45 -3.51 33.46
CA ARG A 291 7.23 -2.97 34.59
C ARG A 291 8.07 -4.05 35.30
N ILE A 292 7.52 -5.25 35.46
CA ILE A 292 8.26 -6.38 36.05
C ILE A 292 9.43 -6.76 35.14
N SER A 293 9.15 -6.94 33.84
CA SER A 293 10.18 -7.28 32.84
C SER A 293 11.28 -6.20 32.72
N GLN A 294 10.90 -4.92 32.78
CA GLN A 294 11.85 -3.79 32.83
C GLN A 294 12.74 -3.87 34.08
N SER A 295 12.15 -4.12 35.26
CA SER A 295 12.89 -4.27 36.51
C SER A 295 13.90 -5.42 36.44
N GLU A 296 13.51 -6.56 35.86
CA GLU A 296 14.38 -7.73 35.67
C GLU A 296 15.51 -7.46 34.68
N ALA A 297 15.21 -6.82 33.55
CA ALA A 297 16.22 -6.40 32.57
C ALA A 297 17.22 -5.42 33.19
N ARG A 298 16.74 -4.47 34.00
CA ARG A 298 17.58 -3.51 34.71
C ARG A 298 18.52 -4.19 35.71
N LYS A 299 17.97 -5.07 36.56
CA LYS A 299 18.77 -5.84 37.51
C LYS A 299 19.86 -6.69 36.82
N SER A 300 19.52 -7.27 35.67
CA SER A 300 20.47 -8.06 34.89
C SER A 300 21.62 -7.20 34.34
N LEU A 301 21.32 -5.98 33.88
CA LEU A 301 22.34 -5.03 33.44
C LEU A 301 23.19 -4.54 34.62
N ASP A 302 22.57 -4.13 35.73
CA ASP A 302 23.28 -3.65 36.92
C ASP A 302 24.25 -4.71 37.48
N ALA A 303 23.88 -6.00 37.42
CA ALA A 303 24.75 -7.10 37.83
C ALA A 303 26.01 -7.23 36.95
N LEU A 304 25.85 -7.08 35.64
CA LEU A 304 26.99 -7.10 34.70
C LEU A 304 27.85 -5.84 34.85
N GLU A 305 27.25 -4.68 35.11
CA GLU A 305 28.00 -3.44 35.39
C GLU A 305 28.81 -3.55 36.69
N ALA A 306 28.28 -4.20 37.72
CA ALA A 306 29.00 -4.48 38.96
C ALA A 306 30.17 -5.47 38.75
N GLU A 307 29.99 -6.51 37.92
CA GLU A 307 31.07 -7.43 37.55
C GLU A 307 32.21 -6.71 36.81
N ALA A 308 31.88 -5.85 35.86
CA ALA A 308 32.86 -5.01 35.17
C ALA A 308 33.61 -4.08 36.14
N ALA A 309 32.90 -3.44 37.06
CA ALA A 309 33.49 -2.56 38.07
C ALA A 309 34.44 -3.29 39.02
N ALA A 310 34.20 -4.59 39.28
CA ALA A 310 35.06 -5.46 40.05
C ALA A 310 36.29 -5.97 39.26
N GLY A 311 36.50 -5.52 38.02
CA GLY A 311 37.62 -5.90 37.16
C GLY A 311 37.36 -7.14 36.29
N GLY A 312 36.12 -7.63 36.22
CA GLY A 312 35.73 -8.69 35.30
C GLY A 312 35.51 -8.19 33.87
N THR A 313 35.42 -9.12 32.91
CA THR A 313 35.03 -8.85 31.51
C THR A 313 33.68 -9.51 31.21
N PRO A 314 32.57 -8.94 31.69
CA PRO A 314 31.24 -9.53 31.56
C PRO A 314 30.83 -9.68 30.09
N VAL A 315 30.53 -10.91 29.70
CA VAL A 315 30.04 -11.23 28.35
C VAL A 315 28.55 -10.90 28.25
N GLY A 316 28.15 -10.22 27.17
CA GLY A 316 26.73 -9.94 26.89
C GLY A 316 26.19 -8.62 27.44
N MET A 317 27.06 -7.71 27.92
CA MET A 317 26.65 -6.38 28.38
C MET A 317 25.84 -5.60 27.33
N GLU A 318 26.26 -5.62 26.06
CA GLU A 318 25.53 -4.96 24.97
C GLU A 318 24.13 -5.56 24.74
N LEU A 319 23.98 -6.88 24.88
CA LEU A 319 22.69 -7.53 24.76
C LEU A 319 21.79 -7.22 25.97
N ALA A 320 22.35 -7.13 27.18
CA ALA A 320 21.62 -6.71 28.38
C ALA A 320 21.13 -5.25 28.28
N ARG A 321 21.96 -4.34 27.76
CA ARG A 321 21.56 -2.96 27.44
C ARG A 321 20.41 -2.93 26.45
N PHE A 322 20.53 -3.68 25.36
CA PHE A 322 19.48 -3.74 24.35
C PHE A 322 18.17 -4.34 24.90
N ARG A 323 18.24 -5.34 25.78
CA ARG A 323 17.05 -5.87 26.48
C ARG A 323 16.37 -4.83 27.34
N LEU A 324 17.13 -4.02 28.09
CA LEU A 324 16.57 -2.93 28.88
C LEU A 324 15.92 -1.87 27.98
N GLU A 325 16.57 -1.49 26.88
CA GLU A 325 16.00 -0.56 25.89
C GLU A 325 14.66 -1.06 25.32
N VAL A 326 14.58 -2.35 24.96
CA VAL A 326 13.33 -2.96 24.48
C VAL A 326 12.27 -2.95 25.57
N ALA A 327 12.63 -3.28 26.82
CA ALA A 327 11.68 -3.26 27.94
C ALA A 327 11.17 -1.84 28.27
N ASP A 328 12.03 -0.84 28.20
CA ASP A 328 11.66 0.58 28.33
C ASP A 328 10.72 1.01 27.20
N GLY A 329 11.06 0.67 25.95
CA GLY A 329 10.22 0.95 24.79
C GLY A 329 8.85 0.27 24.85
N ARG A 330 8.78 -0.96 25.37
CA ARG A 330 7.51 -1.67 25.64
C ARG A 330 6.65 -0.90 26.63
N LEU A 331 7.24 -0.42 27.73
CA LEU A 331 6.50 0.33 28.73
C LEU A 331 5.96 1.65 28.15
N ASP A 332 6.79 2.41 27.42
CA ASP A 332 6.38 3.64 26.73
C ASP A 332 5.20 3.37 25.78
N VAL A 333 5.33 2.37 24.91
CA VAL A 333 4.26 2.02 23.95
C VAL A 333 2.96 1.68 24.68
N LEU A 334 3.01 0.85 25.71
CA LEU A 334 1.81 0.45 26.45
C LEU A 334 1.16 1.64 27.20
N GLN A 335 1.96 2.58 27.71
CA GLN A 335 1.44 3.82 28.29
C GLN A 335 0.76 4.70 27.23
N ASN A 336 1.37 4.86 26.05
CA ASN A 336 0.74 5.56 24.92
C ASN A 336 -0.57 4.89 24.48
N LEU A 337 -0.64 3.55 24.51
CA LEU A 337 -1.88 2.83 24.23
C LEU A 337 -2.97 3.12 25.27
N ALA A 338 -2.61 3.19 26.55
CA ALA A 338 -3.55 3.53 27.61
C ALA A 338 -4.07 4.97 27.46
N GLU A 339 -3.18 5.94 27.21
CA GLU A 339 -3.55 7.33 26.92
C GLU A 339 -4.44 7.44 25.67
N GLY A 340 -4.16 6.64 24.63
CA GLY A 340 -5.00 6.57 23.43
C GLY A 340 -6.42 6.08 23.72
N LEU A 341 -6.58 5.07 24.58
CA LEU A 341 -7.90 4.59 25.02
C LEU A 341 -8.65 5.63 25.85
N GLU A 342 -7.94 6.34 26.74
CA GLU A 342 -8.51 7.46 27.49
C GLU A 342 -8.99 8.57 26.57
N ASN A 343 -8.20 8.94 25.56
CA ASN A 343 -8.56 9.93 24.55
C ASN A 343 -9.81 9.51 23.75
N LEU A 344 -9.93 8.23 23.39
CA LEU A 344 -11.16 7.71 22.75
C LEU A 344 -12.37 7.80 23.68
N SER A 345 -12.20 7.47 24.97
CA SER A 345 -13.27 7.56 25.97
C SER A 345 -13.71 9.02 26.21
N HIS A 346 -12.75 9.95 26.21
CA HIS A 346 -13.03 11.39 26.23
C HIS A 346 -13.79 11.84 24.98
N LEU A 347 -13.36 11.39 23.79
CA LEU A 347 -14.02 11.71 22.53
C LEU A 347 -15.49 11.26 22.51
N GLU A 348 -15.82 10.09 23.07
CA GLU A 348 -17.21 9.63 23.23
C GLU A 348 -18.03 10.57 24.14
N THR A 349 -17.41 11.08 25.21
CA THR A 349 -18.06 12.03 26.13
C THR A 349 -18.33 13.37 25.43
N VAL A 350 -17.35 13.87 24.68
CA VAL A 350 -17.51 15.13 23.94
C VAL A 350 -18.49 14.97 22.77
N THR A 351 -18.50 13.80 22.12
CA THR A 351 -19.48 13.47 21.07
C THR A 351 -20.91 13.62 21.57
N LEU A 352 -21.22 13.10 22.76
CA LEU A 352 -22.52 13.29 23.37
C LEU A 352 -22.83 14.78 23.61
N GLN A 353 -21.86 15.54 24.11
CA GLN A 353 -22.05 16.97 24.36
C GLN A 353 -22.35 17.76 23.09
N ILE A 354 -21.62 17.52 22.00
CA ILE A 354 -21.88 18.22 20.72
C ILE A 354 -23.25 17.86 20.12
N TYR A 355 -23.77 16.65 20.37
CA TYR A 355 -25.15 16.31 20.00
C TYR A 355 -26.16 17.11 20.83
N LYS A 356 -25.93 17.28 22.13
CA LYS A 356 -26.76 18.15 22.98
C LYS A 356 -26.71 19.60 22.50
N ASP A 357 -25.53 20.10 22.12
CA ASP A 357 -25.36 21.44 21.56
C ASP A 357 -26.07 21.59 20.21
N ARG A 358 -26.07 20.55 19.35
CA ARG A 358 -26.83 20.53 18.09
C ARG A 358 -28.34 20.61 18.34
N LEU A 359 -28.87 19.87 19.32
CA LEU A 359 -30.30 19.91 19.66
C LEU A 359 -30.68 21.29 20.24
N ALA A 360 -29.84 21.82 21.13
CA ALA A 360 -30.04 23.16 21.69
C ALA A 360 -30.02 24.24 20.60
N LEU A 361 -29.10 24.13 19.62
CA LEU A 361 -29.04 25.02 18.47
C LEU A 361 -30.32 24.97 17.60
N GLN A 362 -30.91 23.79 17.42
CA GLN A 362 -32.17 23.63 16.67
C GLN A 362 -33.35 24.28 17.40
N ASN A 363 -33.35 24.24 18.74
CA ASN A 363 -34.40 24.79 19.58
C ASN A 363 -34.20 26.28 19.93
N ALA A 364 -33.01 26.83 19.67
CA ALA A 364 -32.67 28.21 20.00
C ALA A 364 -33.48 29.21 19.15
N ILE A 365 -34.27 30.04 19.83
CA ILE A 365 -35.08 31.10 19.20
C ILE A 365 -34.29 32.42 19.17
N ALA A 366 -33.53 32.72 20.23
CA ALA A 366 -32.79 33.96 20.34
C ALA A 366 -31.51 33.92 19.48
N PRO A 367 -31.21 34.99 18.69
CA PRO A 367 -30.00 35.04 17.87
C PRO A 367 -28.70 34.88 18.67
N GLU A 368 -28.63 35.42 19.87
CA GLU A 368 -27.47 35.31 20.76
C GLU A 368 -27.23 33.88 21.25
N GLU A 369 -28.29 33.15 21.61
CA GLU A 369 -28.22 31.74 21.99
C GLU A 369 -27.76 30.87 20.81
N ARG A 370 -28.32 31.13 19.61
CA ARG A 370 -27.91 30.46 18.38
C ARG A 370 -26.42 30.70 18.09
N ALA A 371 -25.96 31.95 18.20
CA ALA A 371 -24.56 32.31 17.99
C ALA A 371 -23.62 31.61 18.99
N ARG A 372 -24.03 31.49 20.26
CA ARG A 372 -23.27 30.78 21.30
C ARG A 372 -23.07 29.31 20.96
N HIS A 373 -24.12 28.60 20.54
CA HIS A 373 -24.00 27.18 20.16
C HIS A 373 -23.18 26.97 18.89
N ILE A 374 -23.31 27.87 17.90
CA ILE A 374 -22.45 27.85 16.70
C ILE A 374 -20.97 28.06 17.08
N SER A 375 -20.68 29.02 17.98
CA SER A 375 -19.32 29.25 18.46
C SER A 375 -18.76 28.03 19.17
N ALA A 376 -19.54 27.37 20.03
CA ALA A 376 -19.12 26.16 20.72
C ALA A 376 -18.76 25.02 19.74
N LEU A 377 -19.58 24.82 18.69
CA LEU A 377 -19.28 23.83 17.65
C LEU A 377 -18.03 24.19 16.83
N ARG A 378 -17.80 25.49 16.54
CA ARG A 378 -16.61 25.96 15.83
C ARG A 378 -15.34 25.76 16.66
N ASP A 379 -15.36 26.16 17.93
CA ASP A 379 -14.24 25.98 18.84
C ASP A 379 -13.89 24.50 19.01
N PHE A 380 -14.90 23.64 19.07
CA PHE A 380 -14.69 22.19 19.11
C PHE A 380 -14.05 21.68 17.82
N HIS A 381 -14.58 22.06 16.66
CA HIS A 381 -14.02 21.69 15.35
C HIS A 381 -12.56 22.13 15.20
N GLU A 382 -12.21 23.36 15.57
CA GLU A 382 -10.83 23.86 15.49
C GLU A 382 -9.87 23.04 16.36
N ARG A 383 -10.26 22.74 17.61
CA ARG A 383 -9.45 21.91 18.52
C ARG A 383 -9.31 20.47 18.02
N LEU A 384 -10.40 19.89 17.52
CA LEU A 384 -10.40 18.54 16.98
C LEU A 384 -9.51 18.43 15.74
N SER A 385 -9.61 19.40 14.82
CA SER A 385 -8.80 19.44 13.60
C SER A 385 -7.31 19.57 13.91
N ALA A 386 -6.95 20.40 14.89
CA ALA A 386 -5.57 20.53 15.38
C ALA A 386 -5.07 19.21 15.99
N ALA A 387 -5.90 18.53 16.80
CA ALA A 387 -5.54 17.25 17.41
C ALA A 387 -5.34 16.14 16.37
N VAL A 388 -6.23 16.03 15.37
CA VAL A 388 -6.10 15.07 14.26
C VAL A 388 -4.82 15.34 13.47
N THR A 389 -4.47 16.60 13.24
CA THR A 389 -3.22 16.98 12.55
C THR A 389 -1.99 16.57 13.35
N ALA A 390 -1.97 16.82 14.66
CA ALA A 390 -0.88 16.41 15.55
C ALA A 390 -0.71 14.88 15.56
N LEU A 391 -1.82 14.13 15.68
CA LEU A 391 -1.82 12.67 15.60
C LEU A 391 -1.32 12.16 14.25
N GLY A 392 -1.67 12.84 13.15
CA GLY A 392 -1.17 12.51 11.81
C GLY A 392 0.36 12.62 11.69
N ASN A 393 0.95 13.64 12.33
CA ASN A 393 2.41 13.81 12.37
C ASN A 393 3.09 12.70 13.20
N GLU A 394 2.51 12.34 14.35
CA GLU A 394 2.99 11.23 15.19
C GLU A 394 2.89 9.89 14.46
N PHE A 395 1.78 9.64 13.76
CA PHE A 395 1.60 8.45 12.92
C PHE A 395 2.67 8.36 11.83
N ALA A 396 2.95 9.46 11.13
CA ALA A 396 3.96 9.49 10.06
C ALA A 396 5.36 9.20 10.60
N THR A 397 5.72 9.81 11.73
CA THR A 397 7.01 9.61 12.41
C THR A 397 7.19 8.16 12.85
N ASN A 398 6.21 7.59 13.55
CA ASN A 398 6.29 6.21 14.03
C ASN A 398 6.25 5.18 12.89
N SER A 399 5.55 5.48 11.78
CA SER A 399 5.56 4.63 10.60
C SER A 399 6.94 4.58 9.93
N ALA A 400 7.63 5.72 9.83
CA ALA A 400 8.98 5.77 9.30
C ALA A 400 9.97 4.98 10.19
N ASP A 401 9.82 5.05 11.51
CA ASP A 401 10.64 4.28 12.44
C ASP A 401 10.35 2.77 12.37
N LEU A 402 9.10 2.37 12.16
CA LEU A 402 8.76 0.96 11.89
C LEU A 402 9.46 0.48 10.61
N THR A 403 9.47 1.25 9.52
CA THR A 403 10.18 0.88 8.30
C THR A 403 11.69 0.72 8.53
N LYS A 404 12.31 1.59 9.35
CA LYS A 404 13.73 1.42 9.73
C LYS A 404 13.95 0.12 10.53
N LEU A 405 13.04 -0.21 11.45
CA LEU A 405 13.10 -1.45 12.23
C LEU A 405 12.91 -2.69 11.35
N GLU A 406 12.03 -2.62 10.35
CA GLU A 406 11.85 -3.69 9.36
C GLU A 406 13.11 -3.89 8.52
N ALA A 407 13.70 -2.81 8.01
CA ALA A 407 14.96 -2.87 7.28
C ALA A 407 16.10 -3.45 8.12
N ARG A 408 16.18 -3.07 9.41
CA ARG A 408 17.14 -3.63 10.37
C ARG A 408 16.88 -5.11 10.64
N ALA A 409 15.63 -5.54 10.78
CA ALA A 409 15.30 -6.94 11.00
C ALA A 409 15.72 -7.80 9.79
N SER A 410 15.56 -7.27 8.57
CA SER A 410 15.95 -7.96 7.34
C SER A 410 17.46 -8.06 7.12
N SER A 411 18.28 -7.27 7.83
CA SER A 411 19.74 -7.31 7.71
C SER A 411 20.44 -8.11 8.81
N VAL A 412 19.69 -8.64 9.78
CA VAL A 412 20.21 -9.44 10.90
C VAL A 412 20.05 -10.92 10.58
N LEU A 413 21.09 -11.71 10.88
CA LEU A 413 21.06 -13.17 10.69
C LEU A 413 20.08 -13.84 11.66
N ASP A 414 19.50 -14.96 11.24
CA ASP A 414 18.46 -15.67 12.01
C ASP A 414 18.96 -16.18 13.38
N ASP A 415 20.26 -16.40 13.54
CA ASP A 415 20.90 -16.87 14.77
C ASP A 415 21.36 -15.74 15.71
N ASP A 416 21.24 -14.47 15.32
CA ASP A 416 21.62 -13.34 16.17
C ASP A 416 20.64 -13.22 17.37
N PRO A 417 21.13 -13.25 18.63
CA PRO A 417 20.30 -13.17 19.82
C PRO A 417 19.52 -11.85 19.97
N ARG A 418 19.81 -10.83 19.15
CA ARG A 418 19.07 -9.56 19.09
C ARG A 418 17.82 -9.63 18.23
N LEU A 419 17.72 -10.58 17.29
CA LEU A 419 16.60 -10.66 16.35
C LEU A 419 15.22 -10.80 17.05
N PRO A 420 15.06 -11.61 18.12
CA PRO A 420 13.79 -11.68 18.85
C PRO A 420 13.38 -10.34 19.46
N LEU A 421 14.34 -9.57 19.99
CA LEU A 421 14.12 -8.26 20.60
C LEU A 421 13.74 -7.20 19.55
N ILE A 422 14.35 -7.25 18.36
CA ILE A 422 13.98 -6.39 17.23
C ILE A 422 12.55 -6.70 16.77
N ASN A 423 12.19 -7.99 16.64
CA ASN A 423 10.85 -8.40 16.27
C ASN A 423 9.80 -7.97 17.30
N GLU A 424 10.15 -8.00 18.58
CA GLU A 424 9.30 -7.45 19.64
C GLU A 424 9.05 -5.94 19.46
N GLN A 425 10.11 -5.15 19.23
CA GLN A 425 9.97 -3.72 18.96
C GLN A 425 9.07 -3.45 17.73
N ARG A 426 9.17 -4.27 16.68
CA ARG A 426 8.30 -4.17 15.49
C ARG A 426 6.83 -4.38 15.84
N VAL A 427 6.51 -5.41 16.61
CA VAL A 427 5.13 -5.68 17.06
C VAL A 427 4.59 -4.51 17.88
N LEU A 428 5.36 -4.04 18.86
CA LEU A 428 4.96 -2.93 19.73
C LEU A 428 4.75 -1.62 18.93
N LYS A 429 5.65 -1.30 18.00
CA LYS A 429 5.47 -0.15 17.12
C LYS A 429 4.25 -0.30 16.21
N GLY A 430 3.98 -1.50 15.71
CA GLY A 430 2.75 -1.81 14.97
C GLY A 430 1.49 -1.53 15.80
N GLU A 431 1.46 -1.92 17.07
CA GLU A 431 0.34 -1.61 17.98
C GLU A 431 0.18 -0.10 18.20
N LYS A 432 1.28 0.65 18.43
CA LYS A 432 1.25 2.11 18.59
C LYS A 432 0.69 2.81 17.35
N ILE A 433 1.12 2.38 16.16
CA ILE A 433 0.63 2.87 14.87
C ILE A 433 -0.87 2.59 14.72
N ALA A 434 -1.34 1.39 15.08
CA ALA A 434 -2.74 1.03 15.02
C ALA A 434 -3.61 1.90 15.95
N MET A 435 -3.11 2.26 17.14
CA MET A 435 -3.80 3.18 18.04
C MET A 435 -3.91 4.60 17.46
N TYR A 436 -2.83 5.14 16.89
CA TYR A 436 -2.90 6.43 16.21
C TYR A 436 -3.88 6.41 15.04
N GLN A 437 -3.90 5.34 14.23
CA GLN A 437 -4.88 5.19 13.17
C GLN A 437 -6.31 5.21 13.70
N ARG A 438 -6.59 4.49 14.80
CA ARG A 438 -7.91 4.47 15.43
C ARG A 438 -8.34 5.86 15.90
N LEU A 439 -7.44 6.60 16.58
CA LEU A 439 -7.69 7.98 17.02
C LEU A 439 -7.95 8.93 15.84
N ILE A 440 -7.11 8.88 14.80
CA ILE A 440 -7.27 9.70 13.59
C ILE A 440 -8.61 9.39 12.92
N GLN A 441 -8.96 8.12 12.76
CA GLN A 441 -10.22 7.72 12.11
C GLN A 441 -11.45 8.23 12.88
N SER A 442 -11.45 8.08 14.21
CA SER A 442 -12.51 8.58 15.07
C SER A 442 -12.59 10.11 15.02
N GLY A 443 -11.46 10.81 15.12
CA GLY A 443 -11.39 12.26 15.07
C GLY A 443 -11.84 12.82 13.71
N GLU A 444 -11.36 12.27 12.60
CA GLU A 444 -11.80 12.68 11.26
C GLU A 444 -13.30 12.45 11.01
N SER A 445 -13.86 11.37 11.56
CA SER A 445 -15.30 11.09 11.44
C SER A 445 -16.11 12.18 12.11
N LEU A 446 -15.68 12.58 13.31
CA LEU A 446 -16.34 13.59 14.10
C LEU A 446 -16.15 15.00 13.50
N ASP A 447 -14.97 15.28 12.97
CA ASP A 447 -14.61 16.53 12.28
C ASP A 447 -15.52 16.81 11.07
N ARG A 448 -15.71 15.79 10.21
CA ARG A 448 -16.63 15.89 9.06
C ARG A 448 -18.08 16.08 9.50
N MET A 449 -18.51 15.36 10.53
CA MET A 449 -19.86 15.47 11.06
C MET A 449 -20.14 16.88 11.57
N VAL A 450 -19.26 17.45 12.40
CA VAL A 450 -19.40 18.82 12.91
C VAL A 450 -19.31 19.85 11.80
N THR A 451 -18.44 19.66 10.81
CA THR A 451 -18.35 20.53 9.63
C THR A 451 -19.70 20.61 8.89
N ARG A 452 -20.35 19.45 8.66
CA ARG A 452 -21.67 19.42 8.03
C ARG A 452 -22.72 20.16 8.84
N TRP A 453 -22.73 19.99 10.17
CA TRP A 453 -23.70 20.67 11.02
C TRP A 453 -23.49 22.19 11.06
N LEU A 454 -22.22 22.64 11.04
CA LEU A 454 -21.90 24.06 10.91
C LEU A 454 -22.36 24.63 9.55
N ASP A 455 -22.14 23.89 8.46
CA ASP A 455 -22.62 24.24 7.11
C ASP A 455 -24.16 24.28 7.04
N GLU A 456 -24.87 23.41 7.77
CA GLU A 456 -26.34 23.43 7.88
C GLU A 456 -26.84 24.61 8.73
N ALA A 457 -26.11 24.97 9.79
CA ALA A 457 -26.50 26.02 10.74
C ALA A 457 -26.25 27.44 10.23
N VAL A 458 -25.24 27.62 9.37
CA VAL A 458 -24.89 28.89 8.72
C VAL A 458 -25.02 28.70 7.21
N PRO A 459 -26.21 28.95 6.63
CA PRO A 459 -26.37 28.93 5.18
C PRO A 459 -25.35 29.89 4.59
N LYS A 460 -24.53 29.39 3.65
CA LYS A 460 -23.53 30.19 2.96
C LYS A 460 -24.25 31.33 2.24
N GLU A 461 -24.04 32.57 2.67
CA GLU A 461 -24.05 33.68 1.71
C GLU A 461 -23.05 33.27 0.62
N GLU A 462 -23.44 33.42 -0.65
CA GLU A 462 -22.61 33.09 -1.81
C GLU A 462 -21.37 34.00 -1.84
N ASP A 463 -20.41 33.76 -0.95
CA ASP A 463 -19.11 34.42 -0.96
C ASP A 463 -18.06 33.41 -1.47
N PRO A 464 -17.66 33.49 -2.75
CA PRO A 464 -16.79 32.52 -3.41
C PRO A 464 -15.34 32.49 -2.87
N GLY A 465 -15.02 33.26 -1.82
CA GLY A 465 -13.67 33.43 -1.29
C GLY A 465 -13.16 32.33 -0.36
N ILE A 466 -13.99 31.77 0.54
CA ILE A 466 -13.48 31.03 1.72
C ILE A 466 -13.43 29.50 1.50
N GLN A 467 -14.35 28.93 0.72
CA GLN A 467 -14.24 27.52 0.28
C GLN A 467 -12.98 27.28 -0.57
N ASN A 468 -12.54 28.35 -1.22
CA ASN A 468 -11.30 28.46 -1.96
C ASN A 468 -10.06 28.58 -1.07
N VAL A 469 -10.15 28.54 0.26
CA VAL A 469 -8.98 28.55 1.14
C VAL A 469 -8.85 27.24 1.90
N LEU A 470 -9.94 26.65 2.40
CA LEU A 470 -9.87 25.36 3.10
C LEU A 470 -9.79 24.17 2.12
N GLY A 471 -10.58 24.22 1.05
CA GLY A 471 -10.48 23.28 -0.07
C GLY A 471 -9.16 23.45 -0.84
N ARG A 472 -8.65 24.68 -0.96
CA ARG A 472 -7.30 24.93 -1.47
C ARG A 472 -6.22 24.63 -0.47
N ALA A 473 -6.40 24.61 0.85
CA ALA A 473 -5.35 24.20 1.79
C ALA A 473 -5.17 22.68 1.79
N LYS A 474 -6.27 21.92 1.70
CA LYS A 474 -6.23 20.46 1.57
C LYS A 474 -5.77 20.03 0.17
N ALA A 475 -6.21 20.72 -0.87
CA ALA A 475 -5.69 20.55 -2.22
C ALA A 475 -4.27 21.13 -2.38
N ALA A 476 -3.87 22.15 -1.64
CA ALA A 476 -2.50 22.70 -1.63
C ALA A 476 -1.57 21.82 -0.84
N PHE A 477 -1.99 21.10 0.19
CA PHE A 477 -1.09 20.16 0.85
C PHE A 477 -0.72 18.99 -0.08
N GLY A 478 -1.69 18.47 -0.84
CA GLY A 478 -1.44 17.50 -1.91
C GLY A 478 -0.76 18.11 -3.16
N LYS A 479 -1.09 19.36 -3.53
CA LYS A 479 -0.50 20.05 -4.69
C LYS A 479 0.88 20.61 -4.41
N ILE A 480 1.22 21.04 -3.19
CA ILE A 480 2.56 21.48 -2.77
C ILE A 480 3.51 20.28 -2.82
N TRP A 481 3.05 19.10 -2.39
CA TRP A 481 3.85 17.88 -2.46
C TRP A 481 4.19 17.46 -3.90
N ASN A 482 3.26 17.68 -4.82
CA ASN A 482 3.40 17.41 -6.26
C ASN A 482 3.67 18.68 -7.10
N PHE A 483 4.04 19.80 -6.45
CA PHE A 483 4.24 21.07 -7.15
C PHE A 483 5.57 21.03 -7.88
N GLU A 484 5.54 21.04 -9.20
CA GLU A 484 6.72 21.07 -10.06
C GLU A 484 7.37 22.46 -9.98
N LEU A 485 8.49 22.55 -9.26
CA LEU A 485 9.22 23.82 -9.08
C LEU A 485 10.02 24.19 -10.33
N PHE A 486 10.50 23.19 -11.07
CA PHE A 486 11.14 23.31 -12.37
C PHE A 486 11.20 21.93 -13.05
N SER A 487 11.22 21.92 -14.38
CA SER A 487 11.60 20.76 -15.17
C SER A 487 12.88 21.06 -15.93
N PHE A 488 13.77 20.08 -16.03
CA PHE A 488 14.84 20.12 -17.00
C PHE A 488 14.55 19.13 -18.14
N GLU A 489 14.93 19.50 -19.36
CA GLU A 489 14.93 18.58 -20.49
C GLU A 489 16.05 17.57 -20.25
N ASN A 490 15.68 16.34 -19.93
CA ASN A 490 16.65 15.25 -19.91
C ASN A 490 16.83 14.81 -21.37
N THR A 491 18.01 15.11 -21.91
CA THR A 491 18.41 14.72 -23.26
C THR A 491 19.15 13.41 -23.12
N ILE A 492 18.44 12.30 -23.31
CA ILE A 492 19.07 10.98 -23.33
C ILE A 492 19.42 10.72 -24.79
N GLU A 493 20.70 10.81 -25.14
CA GLU A 493 21.18 10.28 -26.41
C GLU A 493 21.12 8.75 -26.32
N LEU A 494 20.18 8.17 -27.06
CA LEU A 494 20.12 6.72 -27.28
C LEU A 494 21.21 6.34 -28.29
N ASP A 495 21.75 5.12 -28.19
CA ASP A 495 22.78 4.58 -29.12
C ASP A 495 22.35 4.56 -30.61
N SER A 496 21.10 4.94 -30.92
CA SER A 496 20.55 5.15 -32.27
C SER A 496 20.80 6.55 -32.86
N GLY A 497 21.38 7.49 -32.10
CA GLY A 497 21.59 8.88 -32.52
C GLY A 497 20.33 9.75 -32.53
N GLU A 498 19.20 9.23 -32.04
CA GLU A 498 17.93 9.96 -31.97
C GLU A 498 17.74 10.57 -30.58
N ILE A 499 17.55 11.89 -30.54
CA ILE A 499 17.40 12.65 -29.29
C ILE A 499 15.94 12.58 -28.83
N GLN A 500 15.65 11.78 -27.79
CA GLN A 500 14.37 11.87 -27.09
C GLN A 500 14.45 12.87 -25.94
N LYS A 501 13.66 13.94 -26.06
CA LYS A 501 13.50 14.94 -25.01
C LYS A 501 12.43 14.48 -24.02
N GLY A 502 12.86 14.00 -22.85
CA GLY A 502 11.99 13.66 -21.74
C GLY A 502 11.93 14.80 -20.72
N ARG A 503 10.73 15.30 -20.41
CA ARG A 503 10.54 16.28 -19.34
C ARG A 503 10.48 15.55 -18.00
N VAL A 504 11.48 15.73 -17.14
CA VAL A 504 11.47 15.21 -15.76
C VAL A 504 11.05 16.35 -14.81
N PRO A 505 9.87 16.27 -14.18
CA PRO A 505 9.42 17.29 -13.24
C PRO A 505 10.13 17.14 -11.89
N VAL A 506 10.79 18.19 -11.40
CA VAL A 506 11.30 18.23 -10.02
C VAL A 506 10.23 18.83 -9.12
N THR A 507 9.64 17.98 -8.27
CA THR A 507 8.60 18.43 -7.34
C THR A 507 9.20 19.00 -6.05
N ALA A 508 8.48 19.89 -5.37
CA ALA A 508 8.86 20.36 -4.04
C ALA A 508 9.02 19.20 -3.04
N GLY A 509 8.25 18.12 -3.19
CA GLY A 509 8.43 16.89 -2.42
C GLY A 509 9.79 16.21 -2.63
N MET A 510 10.35 16.24 -3.85
CA MET A 510 11.70 15.73 -4.12
C MET A 510 12.80 16.58 -3.47
N LEU A 511 12.66 17.92 -3.53
CA LEU A 511 13.64 18.84 -2.92
C LEU A 511 13.61 18.83 -1.40
N ILE A 512 12.42 18.70 -0.78
CA ILE A 512 12.29 18.56 0.67
C ILE A 512 12.88 17.23 1.13
N ARG A 513 12.66 16.13 0.40
CA ARG A 513 13.31 14.83 0.67
C ARG A 513 14.82 14.91 0.56
N ALA A 514 15.33 15.54 -0.49
CA ALA A 514 16.77 15.74 -0.68
C ALA A 514 17.37 16.62 0.43
N SER A 515 16.67 17.67 0.85
CA SER A 515 17.10 18.56 1.94
C SER A 515 17.09 17.86 3.29
N LEU A 516 16.05 17.08 3.59
CA LEU A 516 16.00 16.23 4.79
C LEU A 516 17.11 15.18 4.78
N PHE A 517 17.37 14.55 3.63
CA PHE A 517 18.49 13.63 3.48
C PHE A 517 19.84 14.32 3.74
N PHE A 518 20.04 15.51 3.19
CA PHE A 518 21.24 16.32 3.44
C PHE A 518 21.37 16.75 4.90
N LEU A 519 20.29 17.16 5.55
CA LEU A 519 20.29 17.53 6.97
C LEU A 519 20.58 16.33 7.86
N ILE A 520 20.05 15.15 7.53
CA ILE A 520 20.33 13.90 8.23
C ILE A 520 21.79 13.48 8.02
N CYS A 521 22.30 13.52 6.79
CA CYS A 521 23.70 13.20 6.49
C CYS A 521 24.66 14.21 7.13
N TYR A 522 24.32 15.50 7.13
CA TYR A 522 25.09 16.55 7.80
C TYR A 522 25.09 16.37 9.32
N TRP A 523 23.93 16.03 9.91
CA TRP A 523 23.82 15.73 11.33
C TRP A 523 24.63 14.48 11.74
N ILE A 524 24.65 13.46 10.89
CA ILE A 524 25.49 12.26 11.07
C ILE A 524 26.97 12.63 10.95
N ALA A 525 27.37 13.36 9.90
CA ALA A 525 28.76 13.77 9.68
C ALA A 525 29.30 14.67 10.80
N ALA A 526 28.48 15.60 11.31
CA ALA A 526 28.83 16.48 12.43
C ALA A 526 28.93 15.76 13.79
N ARG A 527 28.56 14.47 13.85
CA ARG A 527 28.66 13.61 15.04
C ARG A 527 29.86 12.66 14.98
N PHE A 528 30.52 12.58 13.82
CA PHE A 528 31.71 11.77 13.56
C PHE A 528 32.96 12.60 13.20
N ALA A 529 32.81 13.92 13.02
CA ALA A 529 33.88 14.92 13.08
C ALA A 529 33.94 15.50 14.49
#